data_AF-R9JGS3-F1
#
_entry.id   AF-R9JGS3-F1
#
_cell.length_a   1.000
_cell.length_b   1.000
_cell.length_c   1.000
_cell.angle_alpha   90.00
_cell.angle_beta   90.00
_cell.angle_gamma   90.00
#
_symmetry.space_group_name_H-M   'P 1'
#
loop_
_entity.id
_entity.type
_entity.pdbx_description
1 polymer ?
#
loop_
_entity_poly.entity_id
_entity_poly.type
_entity_poly.pdbx_seq_one_letter_code
_entity_poly.pdbx_strand_id
1 'polypeptide(L)'
;MQYPYVSIYPEGIDDRTYFCDIDLKGQPLMDAYHSLIDERRYTDANILLSQQNEVHHYSADLINYLEAKVKNTQEYISNWEKYSPHHLSNAEPNININEFWI
;
A
#
# COMPACT_ATOMS: atom_id res chain seq x y z
N MET A 1 -9.74 9.19 8.11
CA MET A 1 -8.53 9.70 7.44
C MET A 1 -8.76 9.52 5.95
N GLN A 2 -8.64 10.56 5.12
CA GLN A 2 -8.86 10.42 3.68
C GLN A 2 -7.58 9.93 3.00
N TYR A 3 -7.60 8.70 2.50
CA TYR A 3 -6.49 8.15 1.74
C TYR A 3 -6.50 8.74 0.31
N PRO A 4 -5.36 9.19 -0.23
CA PRO A 4 -5.30 9.70 -1.60
C PRO A 4 -5.59 8.56 -2.57
N TYR A 5 -6.47 8.76 -3.54
CA TYR A 5 -6.84 7.71 -4.50
C TYR A 5 -5.79 7.43 -5.59
N VAL A 6 -4.65 8.11 -5.56
CA VAL A 6 -3.62 8.06 -6.60
C VAL A 6 -2.25 7.92 -5.96
N SER A 7 -1.49 6.93 -6.43
CA SER A 7 -0.09 6.72 -6.08
C SER A 7 0.79 7.63 -6.94
N ILE A 8 1.77 8.32 -6.33
CA ILE A 8 2.74 9.17 -7.04
C ILE A 8 3.98 8.42 -7.53
N TYR A 9 4.06 7.12 -7.25
CA TYR A 9 5.06 6.24 -7.87
C TYR A 9 4.80 6.09 -9.38
N PRO A 10 5.83 6.14 -10.24
CA PRO A 10 7.27 6.12 -9.94
C PRO A 10 7.94 7.48 -9.72
N GLU A 11 7.25 8.60 -9.91
CA GLU A 11 7.81 9.95 -9.85
C GLU A 11 8.22 10.38 -8.43
N GLY A 12 7.69 9.69 -7.42
CA GLY A 12 8.03 9.90 -6.02
C GLY A 12 7.71 8.69 -5.14
N ILE A 13 7.91 8.88 -3.83
CA ILE A 13 7.56 7.91 -2.80
C ILE A 13 6.31 8.42 -2.10
N ASP A 14 5.22 7.65 -2.10
CA ASP A 14 4.01 8.05 -1.38
C ASP A 14 4.27 8.21 0.12
N ASP A 15 3.55 9.14 0.72
CA ASP A 15 3.60 9.34 2.16
C ASP A 15 3.26 8.05 2.92
N ARG A 16 4.05 7.80 3.97
CA ARG A 16 3.90 6.62 4.80
C ARG A 16 2.51 6.61 5.42
N THR A 17 1.71 5.66 4.99
CA THR A 17 0.28 5.61 5.32
C THR A 17 -0.06 4.65 6.45
N TYR A 18 0.94 4.06 7.13
CA TYR A 18 0.67 3.12 8.23
C TYR A 18 1.76 3.05 9.30
N PHE A 19 1.35 3.24 10.55
CA PHE A 19 1.61 2.26 11.60
C PHE A 19 0.36 2.15 12.48
N CYS A 20 0.02 0.92 12.85
CA CYS A 20 -1.16 0.56 13.61
C CYS A 20 -0.96 0.90 15.09
N ASP A 21 -0.83 2.18 15.41
CA ASP A 21 -0.87 2.65 16.79
C ASP A 21 -2.00 3.66 16.93
N ILE A 22 -2.97 3.29 17.76
CA ILE A 22 -3.91 4.26 18.32
C ILE A 22 -3.07 5.06 19.32
N ASP A 23 -3.00 6.38 19.13
CA ASP A 23 -2.41 7.21 20.18
C ASP A 23 -3.28 7.11 21.46
N LEU A 24 -2.72 7.45 22.61
CA LEU A 24 -3.47 7.45 23.88
C LEU A 24 -4.76 8.31 23.82
N LYS A 25 -4.88 9.23 22.87
CA LYS A 25 -6.04 10.10 22.70
C LYS A 25 -7.17 9.43 21.93
N GLY A 26 -6.87 8.45 21.08
CA GLY A 26 -7.85 7.67 20.32
C GLY A 26 -8.53 6.55 21.12
N GLN A 27 -8.12 6.30 22.37
CA GLN A 27 -8.69 5.25 23.20
C GLN A 27 -10.21 5.37 23.42
N PRO A 28 -10.78 6.55 23.76
CA PRO A 28 -12.23 6.70 23.92
C PRO A 28 -13.02 6.39 22.64
N LEU A 29 -12.45 6.72 21.48
CA LEU A 29 -13.07 6.41 20.19
C LEU A 29 -13.11 4.90 19.96
N MET A 30 -12.01 4.21 20.29
CA MET A 30 -11.93 2.76 20.15
C MET A 30 -12.83 2.04 21.15
N ASP A 31 -12.98 2.54 22.36
CA ASP A 31 -13.95 1.99 23.33
C ASP A 31 -15.39 2.12 22.80
N ALA A 32 -15.75 3.27 22.21
CA ALA A 32 -17.05 3.46 21.57
C ALA A 32 -17.25 2.54 20.36
N TYR A 33 -16.21 2.34 19.54
CA TYR A 33 -16.22 1.39 18.44
C TYR A 33 -16.46 -0.04 18.93
N HIS A 34 -15.70 -0.50 19.94
CA HIS A 34 -15.86 -1.85 20.48
C HIS A 34 -17.24 -2.07 21.08
N SER A 35 -17.81 -1.08 21.78
CA SER A 35 -19.20 -1.16 22.27
C SER A 35 -20.20 -1.40 21.14
N LEU A 36 -20.05 -0.75 19.99
CA LEU A 36 -20.92 -0.96 18.84
C LEU A 36 -20.72 -2.34 18.20
N ILE A 37 -19.49 -2.85 18.19
CA ILE A 37 -19.19 -4.21 17.72
C ILE A 37 -19.84 -5.26 18.63
N ASP A 38 -19.74 -5.09 19.96
CA ASP A 38 -20.35 -5.99 20.94
C ASP A 38 -21.89 -6.00 20.83
N GLU A 39 -22.49 -4.85 20.49
CA GLU A 39 -23.91 -4.70 20.17
C GLU A 39 -24.31 -5.24 18.78
N ARG A 40 -23.36 -5.74 17.98
CA ARG A 40 -23.54 -6.18 16.58
C ARG A 40 -24.04 -5.07 15.64
N ARG A 41 -23.80 -3.81 15.98
CA ARG A 41 -24.19 -2.63 15.21
C ARG A 41 -23.08 -2.23 14.23
N TYR A 42 -22.80 -3.12 13.29
CA TYR A 42 -21.66 -2.98 12.37
C TYR A 42 -21.75 -1.74 11.48
N THR A 43 -22.95 -1.36 11.04
CA THR A 43 -23.14 -0.14 10.24
C THR A 43 -22.77 1.10 11.02
N ASP A 44 -23.22 1.19 12.28
CA ASP A 44 -22.94 2.33 13.15
C ASP A 44 -21.45 2.39 13.52
N ALA A 45 -20.84 1.22 13.76
CA ALA A 45 -19.40 1.11 14.00
C ALA A 45 -18.58 1.61 12.79
N ASN A 46 -19.00 1.27 11.58
CA ASN A 46 -18.37 1.75 10.35
C ASN A 46 -18.57 3.26 10.15
N ILE A 47 -19.78 3.78 10.39
CA ILE A 47 -20.06 5.22 10.32
C ILE A 47 -19.16 5.96 11.32
N LEU A 48 -19.06 5.47 12.56
CA LEU A 48 -18.24 6.06 13.61
C LEU A 48 -16.77 6.19 13.17
N LEU A 49 -16.18 5.15 12.61
CA LEU A 49 -14.79 5.20 12.15
C LEU A 49 -14.61 6.07 10.89
N SER A 50 -15.56 6.00 9.95
CA SER A 50 -15.48 6.76 8.69
C SER A 50 -15.51 8.27 8.89
N GLN A 51 -16.18 8.74 9.94
CA GLN A 51 -16.27 10.17 10.29
C GLN A 51 -15.00 10.68 10.99
N GLN A 52 -14.10 9.79 11.42
CA GLN A 52 -12.96 10.16 12.24
C GLN A 52 -11.69 10.20 11.40
N ASN A 53 -11.04 11.37 11.39
CA ASN A 53 -9.78 11.56 10.68
C ASN A 53 -8.54 11.14 11.48
N GLU A 54 -8.72 10.80 12.75
CA GLU A 54 -7.64 10.65 13.72
C GLU A 54 -7.18 9.19 13.94
N VAL A 55 -7.99 8.21 13.51
CA VAL A 55 -7.67 6.79 13.72
C VAL A 55 -7.59 6.04 12.39
N HIS A 56 -6.45 5.38 12.19
CA HIS A 56 -6.26 4.44 11.10
C HIS A 56 -7.16 3.22 11.33
N HIS A 57 -7.95 2.86 10.33
CA HIS A 57 -8.82 1.70 10.37
C HIS A 57 -8.81 0.98 9.03
N TYR A 58 -9.13 -0.32 9.06
CA TYR A 58 -9.29 -1.15 7.88
C TYR A 58 -10.61 -0.82 7.15
N SER A 59 -10.67 0.33 6.48
CA SER A 59 -11.81 0.73 5.63
C SER A 59 -11.65 0.28 4.19
N ALA A 60 -12.77 0.33 3.47
CA ALA A 60 -12.78 0.21 2.01
C ALA A 60 -11.82 1.23 1.36
N ASP A 61 -11.74 2.45 1.89
CA ASP A 61 -10.82 3.47 1.37
C ASP A 61 -9.35 3.07 1.48
N LEU A 62 -8.94 2.44 2.59
CA LEU A 62 -7.59 1.91 2.74
C LEU A 62 -7.31 0.79 1.73
N ILE A 63 -8.25 -0.12 1.54
CA ILE A 63 -8.10 -1.24 0.60
C ILE A 63 -8.02 -0.72 -0.84
N ASN A 64 -8.89 0.22 -1.22
CA ASN A 64 -8.88 0.84 -2.54
C ASN A 64 -7.56 1.60 -2.78
N TYR A 65 -7.05 2.29 -1.75
CA TYR A 65 -5.73 2.92 -1.82
C TYR A 65 -4.63 1.92 -2.10
N LEU A 66 -4.56 0.82 -1.33
CA LEU A 66 -3.57 -0.25 -1.54
C LEU A 66 -3.68 -0.87 -2.93
N GLU A 67 -4.90 -1.10 -3.41
CA GLU A 67 -5.15 -1.61 -4.76
C GLU A 67 -4.60 -0.66 -5.83
N ALA A 68 -4.85 0.65 -5.71
CA ALA A 68 -4.32 1.66 -6.63
C ALA A 68 -2.78 1.67 -6.65
N LYS A 69 -2.13 1.55 -5.49
CA LYS A 69 -0.66 1.46 -5.41
C LYS A 69 -0.12 0.23 -6.11
N VAL A 70 -0.72 -0.93 -5.83
CA VAL A 70 -0.32 -2.22 -6.43
C VAL A 70 -0.47 -2.14 -7.94
N LYS A 71 -1.62 -1.64 -8.42
CA LYS A 71 -1.90 -1.48 -9.85
C LYS A 71 -0.86 -0.59 -10.53
N ASN A 72 -0.63 0.63 -10.02
CA ASN A 72 0.33 1.56 -10.63
C ASN A 72 1.75 0.97 -10.66
N THR A 73 2.14 0.27 -9.58
CA THR A 73 3.44 -0.41 -9.50
C THR A 73 3.55 -1.52 -10.55
N GLN A 74 2.51 -2.34 -10.70
CA GLN A 74 2.47 -3.39 -11.71
C GLN A 74 2.52 -2.84 -13.13
N GLU A 75 1.75 -1.79 -13.43
CA GLU A 75 1.78 -1.11 -14.74
C GLU A 75 3.17 -0.56 -15.05
N TYR A 76 3.82 0.05 -14.06
CA TYR A 76 5.18 0.57 -14.23
C TYR A 76 6.21 -0.54 -14.47
N ILE A 77 6.21 -1.60 -13.67
CA ILE A 77 7.14 -2.74 -13.80
C ILE A 77 6.88 -3.51 -15.10
N SER A 78 5.63 -3.60 -15.56
CA SER A 78 5.29 -4.33 -16.80
C SER A 78 5.90 -3.70 -18.05
N ASN A 79 6.25 -2.42 -17.99
CA ASN A 79 6.95 -1.72 -19.07
C ASN A 79 8.47 -1.93 -19.04
N TRP A 80 9.02 -2.62 -18.05
CA TRP A 80 10.44 -2.88 -17.96
C TRP A 80 10.82 -4.07 -18.85
N GLU A 81 11.92 -3.92 -19.59
CA GLU A 81 12.54 -5.04 -20.25
C GLU A 81 13.02 -6.02 -19.16
N LYS A 82 12.55 -7.27 -19.22
CA LYS A 82 13.00 -8.31 -18.30
C LYS A 82 14.50 -8.52 -18.51
N TYR A 83 15.31 -8.06 -17.57
CA TYR A 83 16.72 -8.41 -17.54
C TYR A 83 16.86 -9.93 -17.39
N SER A 84 17.37 -10.58 -18.44
CA SER A 84 17.79 -11.97 -18.39
C SER A 84 19.28 -12.00 -18.13
N PRO A 85 19.78 -12.45 -16.97
CA PRO A 85 21.22 -12.58 -16.74
C PRO A 85 21.85 -13.63 -17.67
N HIS A 86 21.03 -14.47 -18.30
CA HIS A 86 21.47 -15.45 -19.29
C HIS A 86 21.29 -14.87 -20.70
N HIS A 87 22.40 -14.56 -21.34
CA HIS A 87 22.48 -14.28 -22.76
C HIS A 87 23.11 -15.51 -23.45
N LEU A 88 22.59 -15.91 -24.61
CA LEU A 88 23.21 -16.91 -25.47
C LEU A 88 23.81 -16.17 -26.65
N SER A 89 25.14 -16.17 -26.76
CA SER A 89 25.91 -15.44 -27.76
C SER A 89 27.13 -16.24 -28.14
N ASN A 90 27.50 -16.16 -29.41
CA ASN A 90 28.76 -16.68 -29.92
C ASN A 90 29.88 -15.62 -29.92
N ALA A 91 29.60 -14.41 -29.44
CA ALA A 91 30.56 -13.31 -29.30
C ALA A 91 31.19 -13.29 -27.90
N GLU A 92 32.44 -12.86 -27.79
CA GLU A 92 33.15 -12.79 -26.51
C GLU A 92 32.48 -11.81 -25.51
N PRO A 93 32.48 -12.13 -24.21
CA PRO A 93 31.87 -11.30 -23.18
C PRO A 93 32.51 -9.91 -23.08
N ASN A 94 31.69 -8.88 -22.91
CA ASN A 94 32.18 -7.55 -22.55
C ASN A 94 32.35 -7.45 -21.03
N ILE A 95 33.60 -7.47 -20.56
CA ILE A 95 33.99 -7.39 -19.15
C ILE A 95 33.38 -6.19 -18.40
N ASN A 96 32.99 -5.13 -19.12
CA ASN A 96 32.44 -3.92 -18.50
C ASN A 96 30.96 -4.05 -18.09
N ILE A 97 30.26 -5.12 -18.47
CA ILE A 97 28.80 -5.26 -18.27
C ILE A 97 28.44 -6.23 -17.12
N ASN A 98 29.44 -6.82 -16.44
CA ASN A 98 29.20 -7.74 -15.31
C ASN A 98 28.25 -8.91 -15.65
N GLU A 99 28.31 -9.42 -16.88
CA GLU A 99 27.48 -10.54 -17.35
C GLU A 99 28.11 -11.89 -16.97
N PHE A 100 27.29 -12.79 -16.42
CA PHE A 100 27.69 -14.17 -16.10
C PHE A 100 27.14 -15.14 -17.15
N TRP A 101 28.02 -15.90 -17.80
CA TRP A 101 27.67 -16.89 -18.83
C TRP A 101 27.55 -18.29 -18.22
N ILE A 102 26.58 -19.09 -18.68
CA ILE A 102 26.46 -20.55 -18.43
C ILE A 102 26.73 -21.28 -19.75
#